data_AF-A0A959T851-F1
#
_entry.id   AF-A0A959T851-F1
#
_cell.length_a   1.000
_cell.length_b   1.000
_cell.length_c   1.000
_cell.angle_alpha   90.00
_cell.angle_beta   90.00
_cell.angle_gamma   90.00
#
_symmetry.space_group_name_H-M   'P 1'
#
loop_
_entity.id
_entity.type
_entity.pdbx_description
1 polymer ?
#
loop_
_entity_poly.entity_id
_entity_poly.type
_entity_poly.pdbx_seq_one_letter_code
_entity_poly.pdbx_strand_id
1 'polypeptide(L)'
;LNADAEVVQKADTLLDNSVLLIIQVKKGPRVRIQDVVFHGNEALSDATLRKAMRKTKRKRWYNVFGSSKYIPKEVRTDLAAVVDKYNEEGYRNALVLGDTFVHVSKDKIKVEVTVEEGERFYYRNIDFRGNTKYSSDTLQKVLGIRRGDVYNRKLLESRLYGAGQGIDVSSMYMDRGYLGFYAQPEELLVGKDSIDLDILVREGR
;
A
#
# COMPACT_ATOMS: atom_id res chain seq x y z
N LEU A 1 18.06 15.47 -2.73
CA LEU A 1 18.19 16.53 -1.69
C LEU A 1 19.12 17.56 -2.26
N ASN A 2 18.68 18.79 -2.47
CA ASN A 2 19.53 19.84 -3.03
C ASN A 2 20.28 20.46 -1.85
N ALA A 3 21.49 19.99 -1.57
CA ALA A 3 22.34 20.59 -0.55
C ALA A 3 23.78 20.51 -1.04
N ASP A 4 24.47 21.63 -0.98
CA ASP A 4 25.90 21.71 -1.26
C ASP A 4 26.62 21.61 0.08
N ALA A 5 27.56 20.67 0.18
CA ALA A 5 28.38 20.50 1.37
C ALA A 5 29.84 20.77 1.00
N GLU A 6 30.47 21.64 1.77
CA GLU A 6 31.89 21.96 1.66
C GLU A 6 32.58 21.51 2.95
N VAL A 7 33.68 20.77 2.79
CA VAL A 7 34.47 20.27 3.93
C VAL A 7 35.73 21.12 4.02
N VAL A 8 35.86 21.85 5.13
CA VAL A 8 37.04 22.66 5.43
C VAL A 8 37.80 22.01 6.57
N GLN A 9 39.08 21.72 6.35
CA GLN A 9 39.97 21.17 7.37
C GLN A 9 40.82 22.29 7.96
N LYS A 10 40.90 22.36 9.29
CA LYS A 10 41.73 23.32 10.02
C LYS A 10 42.50 22.59 11.12
N ALA A 11 43.78 22.93 11.32
CA ALA A 11 44.54 22.42 12.46
C ALA A 11 43.85 22.83 13.77
N ASP A 12 43.63 21.87 14.66
CA ASP A 12 43.02 22.14 15.96
C ASP A 12 44.07 22.76 16.88
N THR A 13 43.78 23.93 17.43
CA THR A 13 44.69 24.65 18.33
C THR A 13 44.56 24.22 19.79
N LEU A 14 43.58 23.37 20.12
CA LEU A 14 43.30 22.92 21.49
C LEU A 14 43.84 21.52 21.80
N LEU A 15 44.14 20.73 20.78
CA LEU A 15 44.52 19.32 20.90
C LEU A 15 45.65 18.99 19.93
N ASP A 16 46.80 18.54 20.45
CA ASP A 16 47.93 18.10 19.63
C ASP A 16 47.56 16.89 18.75
N ASN A 17 48.10 16.88 17.53
CA ASN A 17 47.84 15.87 16.50
C ASN A 17 46.35 15.67 16.13
N SER A 18 45.53 16.71 16.26
CA SER A 18 44.13 16.66 15.84
C SER A 18 43.79 17.71 14.77
N VAL A 19 42.79 17.39 13.95
CA VAL A 19 42.33 18.23 12.85
C VAL A 19 40.85 18.48 13.03
N LEU A 20 40.47 19.75 13.03
CA LEU A 20 39.10 20.20 13.13
C LEU A 20 38.47 20.19 11.73
N LEU A 21 37.45 19.36 11.55
CA LEU A 21 36.76 19.16 10.28
C LEU A 21 35.42 19.91 10.31
N ILE A 22 35.35 21.04 9.60
CA ILE A 22 34.16 21.88 9.51
C ILE A 22 33.39 21.49 8.26
N ILE A 23 32.21 20.91 8.45
CA ILE A 23 31.28 20.60 7.36
C ILE A 23 30.30 21.76 7.23
N GLN A 24 30.50 22.61 6.22
CA GLN A 24 29.56 23.69 5.90
C GLN A 24 28.50 23.17 4.94
N VAL A 25 27.25 23.11 5.40
CA VAL A 25 26.12 22.62 4.58
C VAL A 25 25.22 23.79 4.19
N LYS A 26 25.18 24.11 2.90
CA LYS A 26 24.22 25.06 2.32
C LYS A 26 22.97 24.29 1.88
N LYS A 27 21.86 24.50 2.60
CA LYS A 27 20.56 23.91 2.27
C LYS A 27 19.98 24.59 1.03
N GLY A 28 19.79 23.85 -0.06
CA GLY A 28 19.07 24.31 -1.24
C GLY A 28 17.56 24.41 -1.02
N PRO A 29 16.81 24.87 -2.04
CA PRO A 29 15.36 25.06 -1.94
C PRO A 29 14.64 23.73 -1.70
N ARG A 30 13.55 23.77 -0.92
CA ARG A 30 12.70 22.60 -0.68
C ARG A 30 12.01 22.19 -1.97
N VAL A 31 12.26 20.96 -2.42
CA VAL A 31 11.61 20.37 -3.60
C VAL A 31 10.16 20.00 -3.28
N ARG A 32 9.25 20.37 -4.16
CA ARG A 32 7.81 20.12 -4.06
C ARG A 32 7.32 19.29 -5.24
N ILE A 33 6.28 18.49 -4.99
CA ILE A 33 5.62 17.72 -6.05
C ILE A 33 4.57 18.62 -6.70
N GLN A 34 4.76 18.89 -7.98
CA GLN A 34 3.82 19.65 -8.79
C GLN A 34 2.64 18.78 -9.19
N ASP A 35 2.92 17.61 -9.76
CA ASP A 35 1.89 16.66 -10.18
C ASP A 35 2.39 15.22 -10.19
N VAL A 36 1.45 14.29 -10.23
CA VAL A 36 1.69 12.85 -10.41
C VAL A 36 0.91 12.40 -11.64
N VAL A 37 1.59 11.81 -12.60
CA VAL A 37 1.00 11.30 -13.85
C VAL A 37 1.12 9.78 -13.84
N PHE A 38 0.05 9.11 -14.27
CA PHE A 38 0.01 7.66 -14.39
C PHE A 38 0.02 7.27 -15.86
N HIS A 39 0.70 6.17 -16.18
CA HIS A 39 0.77 5.58 -17.50
C HIS A 39 0.38 4.10 -17.40
N GLY A 40 -0.36 3.60 -18.40
CA GLY A 40 -0.85 2.21 -18.41
C GLY A 40 -2.11 1.97 -17.58
N ASN A 41 -2.72 3.03 -17.03
CA ASN A 41 -3.98 2.95 -16.31
C ASN A 41 -5.18 3.20 -17.23
N GLU A 42 -5.89 2.15 -17.62
CA GLU A 42 -7.09 2.25 -18.48
C GLU A 42 -8.36 1.99 -17.67
N ALA A 43 -8.29 1.06 -16.71
CA ALA A 43 -9.41 0.72 -15.84
C ALA A 43 -9.67 1.76 -14.75
N LEU A 44 -8.61 2.31 -14.12
CA LEU A 44 -8.75 3.30 -13.06
C LEU A 44 -8.26 4.68 -13.52
N SER A 45 -9.10 5.69 -13.30
CA SER A 45 -8.73 7.07 -13.61
C SER A 45 -7.55 7.54 -12.75
N ASP A 46 -6.69 8.41 -13.30
CA ASP A 46 -5.62 9.03 -12.54
C ASP A 46 -6.13 9.72 -11.27
N ALA A 47 -7.34 10.29 -11.29
CA ALA A 47 -7.91 10.96 -10.13
C ALA A 47 -8.15 10.00 -8.96
N THR A 48 -8.59 8.77 -9.26
CA THR A 48 -8.75 7.68 -8.30
C THR A 48 -7.40 7.27 -7.71
N LEU A 49 -6.39 7.07 -8.56
CA LEU A 49 -5.04 6.67 -8.12
C LEU A 49 -4.38 7.77 -7.29
N ARG A 50 -4.48 9.03 -7.70
CA ARG A 50 -4.02 10.18 -6.91
C ARG A 50 -4.72 10.29 -5.55
N LYS A 51 -5.98 9.86 -5.45
CA LYS A 51 -6.72 9.86 -4.17
C LYS A 51 -6.21 8.77 -3.23
N ALA A 52 -5.75 7.63 -3.78
CA ALA A 52 -5.11 6.58 -3.00
C ALA A 52 -3.77 7.02 -2.39
N MET A 53 -3.03 7.90 -3.09
CA MET A 53 -1.79 8.52 -2.61
C MET A 53 -2.02 9.60 -1.53
N ARG A 54 -2.36 9.19 -0.31
CA ARG A 54 -2.78 10.11 0.76
C ARG A 54 -1.63 10.99 1.29
N LYS A 55 -0.38 10.52 1.23
CA LYS A 55 0.79 11.23 1.79
C LYS A 55 1.42 12.20 0.77
N THR A 56 1.34 11.85 -0.51
CA THR A 56 1.93 12.54 -1.66
C THR A 56 0.90 13.47 -2.28
N LYS A 57 0.65 14.60 -1.62
CA LYS A 57 -0.36 15.55 -2.07
C LYS A 57 0.22 16.55 -3.09
N ARG A 58 -0.45 16.72 -4.23
CA ARG A 58 -0.17 17.81 -5.18
C ARG A 58 -0.43 19.17 -4.54
N LYS A 59 0.32 20.20 -4.96
CA LYS A 59 0.03 21.59 -4.61
C LYS A 59 -1.26 22.03 -5.32
N ARG A 60 -2.38 22.07 -4.61
CA ARG A 60 -3.61 22.72 -5.10
C ARG A 60 -3.65 24.17 -4.60
N TRP A 61 -4.19 25.08 -5.40
CA TRP A 61 -4.26 26.52 -5.09
C TRP A 61 -5.05 26.82 -3.80
N TYR A 62 -5.97 25.94 -3.39
CA TYR A 62 -6.75 26.03 -2.15
C TYR A 62 -6.20 25.21 -0.96
N ASN A 63 -5.21 24.33 -1.15
CA ASN A 63 -4.66 23.52 -0.05
C ASN A 63 -3.45 24.24 0.58
N VAL A 64 -3.72 25.14 1.53
CA VAL A 64 -2.69 25.91 2.25
C VAL A 64 -1.99 25.08 3.34
N PHE A 65 -2.67 24.06 3.89
CA PHE A 65 -2.16 23.23 5.00
C PHE A 65 -1.47 21.91 4.58
N GLY A 66 -1.51 21.55 3.29
CA GLY A 66 -0.92 20.30 2.80
C GLY A 66 0.56 20.46 2.47
N SER A 67 1.46 19.70 3.09
CA SER A 67 2.86 19.64 2.69
C SER A 67 3.00 18.90 1.36
N SER A 68 2.96 19.61 0.23
CA SER A 68 3.32 19.07 -1.08
C SER A 68 4.84 18.83 -1.22
N LYS A 69 5.50 18.51 -0.11
CA LYS A 69 6.95 18.31 -0.04
C LYS A 69 7.27 16.95 -0.63
N TYR A 70 8.34 16.88 -1.41
CA TYR A 70 8.83 15.59 -1.86
C TYR A 70 9.53 14.87 -0.71
N ILE A 71 9.01 13.69 -0.35
CA ILE A 71 9.62 12.79 0.63
C ILE A 71 9.67 11.40 -0.03
N PRO A 72 10.86 10.89 -0.42
CA PRO A 72 10.98 9.62 -1.16
C PRO A 72 10.28 8.44 -0.48
N LYS A 73 10.37 8.36 0.85
CA LYS A 73 9.72 7.32 1.65
C LYS A 73 8.19 7.36 1.55
N GLU A 74 7.61 8.55 1.51
CA GLU A 74 6.16 8.73 1.39
C GLU A 74 5.67 8.36 0.01
N VAL A 75 6.42 8.73 -1.04
CA VAL A 75 6.10 8.33 -2.42
C VAL A 75 6.07 6.81 -2.54
N ARG A 76 7.11 6.10 -2.04
CA ARG A 76 7.13 4.63 -2.05
C ARG A 76 5.95 4.01 -1.29
N THR A 77 5.57 4.59 -0.16
CA THR A 77 4.40 4.13 0.61
C THR A 77 3.11 4.30 -0.20
N ASP A 78 2.98 5.42 -0.90
CA ASP A 78 1.80 5.71 -1.68
C ASP A 78 1.73 4.91 -2.99
N LEU A 79 2.87 4.51 -3.57
CA LEU A 79 2.90 3.56 -4.69
C LEU A 79 2.36 2.20 -4.28
N ALA A 80 2.67 1.73 -3.06
CA ALA A 80 2.04 0.53 -2.51
C ALA A 80 0.52 0.74 -2.34
N ALA A 81 0.09 1.90 -1.85
CA ALA A 81 -1.33 2.23 -1.73
C ALA A 81 -2.08 2.29 -3.09
N VAL A 82 -1.38 2.61 -4.18
CA VAL A 82 -1.92 2.53 -5.54
C VAL A 82 -2.18 1.07 -5.92
N VAL A 83 -1.24 0.17 -5.66
CA VAL A 83 -1.43 -1.28 -5.88
C VAL A 83 -2.57 -1.82 -5.01
N ASP A 84 -2.64 -1.41 -3.74
CA ASP A 84 -3.74 -1.78 -2.85
C ASP A 84 -5.09 -1.31 -3.41
N LYS A 85 -5.14 -0.10 -3.99
CA LYS A 85 -6.36 0.43 -4.60
C LYS A 85 -6.81 -0.38 -5.82
N TYR A 86 -5.87 -0.87 -6.63
CA TYR A 86 -6.19 -1.80 -7.72
C TYR A 86 -6.72 -3.14 -7.20
N ASN A 87 -6.09 -3.70 -6.16
CA ASN A 87 -6.53 -4.94 -5.51
C ASN A 87 -7.93 -4.80 -4.91
N GLU A 88 -8.29 -3.64 -4.36
CA GLU A 88 -9.66 -3.35 -3.87
C GLU A 88 -10.71 -3.37 -4.99
N GLU A 89 -10.33 -3.09 -6.23
CA GLU A 89 -11.24 -3.02 -7.39
C GLU A 89 -11.26 -4.31 -8.23
N GLY A 90 -10.48 -5.32 -7.83
CA GLY A 90 -10.42 -6.64 -8.46
C GLY A 90 -9.17 -6.92 -9.28
N TYR A 91 -8.25 -5.98 -9.39
CA TYR A 91 -7.02 -6.14 -10.18
C TYR A 91 -5.92 -6.74 -9.32
N ARG A 92 -6.00 -8.07 -9.13
CA ARG A 92 -5.10 -8.84 -8.26
C ARG A 92 -3.64 -8.73 -8.67
N ASN A 93 -3.38 -8.83 -9.97
CA ASN A 93 -2.03 -8.85 -10.53
C ASN A 93 -1.51 -7.44 -10.85
N ALA A 94 -2.21 -6.40 -10.39
CA ALA A 94 -1.77 -5.03 -10.63
C ALA A 94 -0.42 -4.77 -9.97
N LEU A 95 0.46 -4.11 -10.72
CA LEU A 95 1.81 -3.80 -10.26
C LEU A 95 2.28 -2.45 -10.81
N VAL A 96 3.16 -1.81 -10.04
CA VAL A 96 3.85 -0.59 -10.48
C VAL A 96 5.15 -1.04 -11.15
N LEU A 97 5.26 -0.83 -12.46
CA LEU A 97 6.44 -1.20 -13.26
C LEU A 97 7.63 -0.28 -12.97
N GLY A 98 7.37 0.98 -12.63
CA GLY A 98 8.42 1.92 -12.25
C GLY A 98 7.92 3.33 -12.03
N ASP A 99 8.76 4.13 -11.36
CA ASP A 99 8.56 5.55 -11.11
C ASP A 99 9.74 6.38 -11.62
N THR A 100 9.44 7.50 -12.26
CA THR A 100 10.42 8.47 -12.78
C THR A 100 10.16 9.85 -12.20
N PHE A 101 11.23 10.55 -11.81
CA PHE A 101 11.17 11.90 -11.26
C PHE A 101 11.69 12.92 -12.26
N VAL A 102 10.80 13.76 -12.77
CA VAL A 102 11.13 14.79 -13.77
C VAL A 102 11.20 16.17 -13.11
N HIS A 103 12.32 16.87 -13.26
CA HIS A 103 12.44 18.24 -12.76
C HIS A 103 11.69 19.21 -13.69
N VAL A 104 10.70 19.93 -13.14
CA VAL A 104 9.92 20.94 -13.87
C VAL A 104 10.50 22.34 -13.65
N SER A 105 11.02 22.60 -12.44
CA SER A 105 11.74 23.82 -12.08
C SER A 105 12.77 23.52 -10.99
N LYS A 106 13.56 24.53 -10.58
CA LYS A 106 14.55 24.40 -9.49
C LYS A 106 13.99 23.84 -8.17
N ASP A 107 12.71 24.02 -7.91
CA ASP A 107 12.03 23.64 -6.68
C ASP A 107 10.82 22.70 -6.89
N LYS A 108 10.55 22.27 -8.13
CA LYS A 108 9.39 21.43 -8.44
C LYS A 108 9.76 20.21 -9.27
N ILE A 109 9.17 19.09 -8.90
CA ILE A 109 9.26 17.83 -9.63
C ILE A 109 7.86 17.34 -10.01
N LYS A 110 7.80 16.59 -11.11
CA LYS A 110 6.68 15.74 -11.50
C LYS A 110 7.09 14.28 -11.23
N VAL A 111 6.15 13.48 -10.75
CA VAL A 111 6.33 12.03 -10.60
C VAL A 111 5.54 11.34 -11.69
N GLU A 112 6.20 10.52 -12.49
CA GLU A 112 5.58 9.71 -13.53
C GLU A 112 5.61 8.26 -13.08
N VAL A 113 4.46 7.61 -13.03
CA VAL A 113 4.30 6.25 -12.51
C VAL A 113 3.73 5.39 -13.63
N THR A 114 4.44 4.31 -13.97
CA THR A 114 3.95 3.32 -14.94
C THR A 114 3.35 2.16 -14.18
N VAL A 115 2.12 1.79 -14.52
CA VAL A 115 1.39 0.68 -13.91
C VAL A 115 1.03 -0.35 -14.97
N GLU A 116 0.96 -1.61 -14.54
CA GLU A 116 0.36 -2.70 -15.28
C GLU A 116 -0.84 -3.18 -14.45
N GLU A 117 -2.05 -2.99 -14.97
CA GLU A 117 -3.29 -3.27 -14.21
C GLU A 117 -3.58 -4.77 -14.14
N GLY A 118 -3.30 -5.50 -15.23
CA GLY A 118 -3.70 -6.88 -15.39
C GLY A 118 -5.22 -7.05 -15.54
N GLU A 119 -5.68 -8.28 -15.42
CA GLU A 119 -7.09 -8.63 -15.57
C GLU A 119 -7.84 -8.47 -14.24
N ARG A 120 -9.16 -8.24 -14.34
CA ARG A 120 -10.04 -8.20 -13.17
C ARG A 120 -10.41 -9.63 -12.75
N PHE A 121 -10.27 -9.92 -11.47
CA PHE A 121 -10.55 -11.22 -10.89
C PHE A 121 -11.88 -11.27 -10.11
N TYR A 122 -12.47 -12.46 -10.06
CA TYR A 122 -13.72 -12.77 -9.35
C TYR A 122 -13.56 -14.00 -8.47
N TYR A 123 -14.26 -14.01 -7.32
CA TYR A 123 -14.35 -15.19 -6.47
C TYR A 123 -15.26 -16.24 -7.12
N ARG A 124 -14.78 -17.46 -7.29
CA ARG A 124 -15.54 -18.56 -7.90
C ARG A 124 -16.02 -19.55 -6.85
N ASN A 125 -15.11 -20.25 -6.19
CA ASN A 125 -15.44 -21.13 -5.07
C ASN A 125 -14.77 -20.65 -3.79
N ILE A 126 -15.43 -20.86 -2.66
CA ILE A 126 -14.93 -20.50 -1.34
C ILE A 126 -15.22 -21.68 -0.42
N ASP A 127 -14.16 -22.30 0.10
CA ASP A 127 -14.26 -23.49 0.94
C ASP A 127 -13.52 -23.28 2.25
N PHE A 128 -14.14 -23.68 3.37
CA PHE A 128 -13.51 -23.70 4.68
C PHE A 128 -13.11 -25.12 5.05
N ARG A 129 -11.88 -25.31 5.53
CA ARG A 129 -11.35 -26.60 6.01
C ARG A 129 -10.74 -26.44 7.39
N GLY A 130 -10.76 -27.51 8.19
CA GLY A 130 -10.15 -27.53 9.53
C GLY A 130 -11.00 -26.90 10.62
N ASN A 131 -12.14 -26.30 10.27
CA ASN A 131 -13.15 -25.84 11.23
C ASN A 131 -13.90 -27.03 11.82
N THR A 132 -13.89 -27.14 13.15
CA THR A 132 -14.66 -28.14 13.89
C THR A 132 -15.72 -27.50 14.79
N LYS A 133 -15.51 -26.24 15.19
CA LYS A 133 -16.42 -25.52 16.09
C LYS A 133 -17.62 -24.90 15.39
N TYR A 134 -17.42 -24.36 14.20
CA TYR A 134 -18.47 -23.76 13.37
C TYR A 134 -18.58 -24.49 12.04
N SER A 135 -19.79 -24.61 11.50
CA SER A 135 -20.00 -25.17 10.17
C SER A 135 -19.48 -24.22 9.09
N SER A 136 -19.05 -24.77 7.95
CA SER A 136 -18.56 -23.96 6.83
C SER A 136 -19.64 -23.00 6.30
N ASP A 137 -20.92 -23.38 6.34
CA ASP A 137 -22.05 -22.48 5.99
C ASP A 137 -22.13 -21.27 6.94
N THR A 138 -21.92 -21.49 8.25
CA THR A 138 -21.90 -20.38 9.21
C THR A 138 -20.73 -19.43 8.94
N LEU A 139 -19.54 -19.98 8.68
CA LEU A 139 -18.35 -19.18 8.35
C LEU A 139 -18.53 -18.42 7.03
N GLN A 140 -19.15 -19.04 6.02
CA GLN A 140 -19.46 -18.41 4.74
C GLN A 140 -20.39 -17.19 4.90
N LYS A 141 -21.43 -17.32 5.74
CA LYS A 141 -22.36 -16.21 6.03
C LYS A 141 -21.67 -15.02 6.68
N VAL A 142 -20.70 -15.28 7.55
CA VAL A 142 -19.94 -14.25 8.28
C VAL A 142 -18.90 -13.61 7.37
N LEU A 143 -18.21 -14.42 6.56
CA LEU A 143 -17.30 -13.94 5.53
C LEU A 143 -18.01 -12.98 4.59
N GLY A 144 -19.25 -13.28 4.21
CA GLY A 144 -20.11 -12.40 3.43
C GLY A 144 -19.66 -12.16 1.99
N ILE A 145 -18.66 -12.91 1.51
CA ILE A 145 -18.19 -12.93 0.13
C ILE A 145 -18.87 -14.11 -0.57
N ARG A 146 -19.34 -13.90 -1.80
CA ARG A 146 -20.08 -14.89 -2.59
C ARG A 146 -19.38 -15.17 -3.91
N ARG A 147 -19.74 -16.31 -4.50
CA ARG A 147 -19.39 -16.61 -5.88
C ARG A 147 -19.88 -15.51 -6.82
N GLY A 148 -18.99 -15.04 -7.69
CA GLY A 148 -19.22 -13.94 -8.63
C GLY A 148 -18.85 -12.57 -8.08
N ASP A 149 -18.55 -12.43 -6.79
CA ASP A 149 -18.09 -11.16 -6.25
C ASP A 149 -16.71 -10.80 -6.83
N VAL A 150 -16.50 -9.51 -7.05
CA VAL A 150 -15.21 -8.98 -7.50
C VAL A 150 -14.17 -9.24 -6.41
N TYR A 151 -12.98 -9.66 -6.83
CA TYR A 151 -11.86 -9.84 -5.93
C TYR A 151 -11.61 -8.56 -5.11
N ASN A 152 -11.47 -8.71 -3.80
CA ASN A 152 -11.09 -7.60 -2.94
C ASN A 152 -10.32 -8.13 -1.74
N ARG A 153 -8.99 -8.10 -1.87
CA ARG A 153 -8.07 -8.58 -0.84
C ARG A 153 -8.34 -7.95 0.52
N LYS A 154 -8.53 -6.64 0.56
CA LYS A 154 -8.74 -5.88 1.80
C LYS A 154 -10.07 -6.25 2.48
N LEU A 155 -11.13 -6.43 1.69
CA LEU A 155 -12.40 -6.93 2.19
C LEU A 155 -12.23 -8.33 2.78
N LEU A 156 -11.58 -9.25 2.05
CA LEU A 156 -11.28 -10.60 2.54
C LEU A 156 -10.53 -10.58 3.87
N GLU A 157 -9.41 -9.86 3.95
CA GLU A 157 -8.62 -9.73 5.18
C GLU A 157 -9.45 -9.14 6.33
N SER A 158 -10.26 -8.12 6.05
CA SER A 158 -11.14 -7.51 7.05
C SER A 158 -12.21 -8.46 7.60
N ARG A 159 -12.71 -9.38 6.76
CA ARG A 159 -13.74 -10.37 7.12
C ARG A 159 -13.16 -11.58 7.84
N LEU A 160 -11.89 -11.89 7.62
CA LEU A 160 -11.20 -12.99 8.29
C LEU A 160 -10.63 -12.60 9.65
N TYR A 161 -9.98 -11.44 9.74
CA TYR A 161 -9.16 -11.08 10.91
C TYR A 161 -9.61 -9.82 11.65
N GLY A 162 -10.57 -9.09 11.09
CA GLY A 162 -11.03 -7.83 11.65
C GLY A 162 -10.13 -6.65 11.26
N ALA A 163 -10.71 -5.69 10.56
CA ALA A 163 -10.08 -4.39 10.27
C ALA A 163 -11.07 -3.22 10.37
N GLY A 164 -12.22 -3.40 11.03
CA GLY A 164 -13.30 -2.40 11.06
C GLY A 164 -14.48 -2.74 11.98
N GLN A 165 -15.61 -2.05 11.78
CA GLN A 165 -16.86 -2.27 12.53
C GLN A 165 -17.67 -3.41 11.88
N GLY A 166 -17.71 -4.58 12.52
CA GLY A 166 -18.50 -5.72 12.07
C GLY A 166 -18.09 -7.02 12.77
N ILE A 167 -18.87 -8.08 12.55
CA ILE A 167 -18.52 -9.44 12.96
C ILE A 167 -17.59 -10.01 11.87
N ASP A 168 -16.37 -10.39 12.26
CA ASP A 168 -15.43 -11.13 11.44
C ASP A 168 -15.25 -12.57 11.97
N VAL A 169 -14.66 -13.44 11.14
CA VAL A 169 -14.47 -14.85 11.49
C VAL A 169 -13.59 -15.02 12.73
N SER A 170 -12.49 -14.27 12.85
CA SER A 170 -11.58 -14.37 13.99
C SER A 170 -12.26 -13.98 15.30
N SER A 171 -12.99 -12.87 15.31
CA SER A 171 -13.71 -12.38 16.48
C SER A 171 -14.75 -13.40 16.97
N MET A 172 -15.45 -14.10 16.07
CA MET A 172 -16.38 -15.18 16.44
C MET A 172 -15.74 -16.34 17.21
N TYR A 173 -14.46 -16.62 16.94
CA TYR A 173 -13.69 -17.64 17.65
C TYR A 173 -13.12 -17.08 18.96
N MET A 174 -12.54 -15.88 18.93
CA MET A 174 -11.95 -15.22 20.10
C MET A 174 -12.97 -14.98 21.22
N ASP A 175 -14.20 -14.59 20.88
CA ASP A 175 -15.30 -14.39 21.86
C ASP A 175 -15.66 -15.66 22.64
N ARG A 176 -15.27 -16.84 22.14
CA ARG A 176 -15.48 -18.14 22.79
C ARG A 176 -14.21 -18.74 23.38
N GLY A 177 -13.14 -17.94 23.51
CA GLY A 177 -11.89 -18.34 24.16
C GLY A 177 -10.85 -18.99 23.24
N TYR A 178 -11.07 -19.02 21.92
CA TYR A 178 -10.09 -19.54 20.96
C TYR A 178 -9.04 -18.47 20.61
N LEU A 179 -8.20 -18.12 21.56
CA LEU A 179 -7.20 -17.04 21.41
C LEU A 179 -6.10 -17.38 20.40
N GLY A 180 -5.80 -18.66 20.21
CA GLY A 180 -4.87 -19.15 19.18
C GLY A 180 -5.51 -19.40 17.82
N PHE A 181 -6.71 -18.88 17.57
CA PHE A 181 -7.38 -19.02 16.28
C PHE A 181 -6.57 -18.35 15.17
N TYR A 182 -6.45 -19.05 14.04
CA TYR A 182 -5.91 -18.49 12.81
C TYR A 182 -6.61 -19.09 11.59
N ALA A 183 -7.04 -18.24 10.67
CA ALA A 183 -7.46 -18.65 9.33
C ALA A 183 -6.34 -18.37 8.35
N GLN A 184 -6.08 -19.24 7.38
CA GLN A 184 -5.11 -19.01 6.31
C GLN A 184 -5.83 -19.13 4.97
N PRO A 185 -6.05 -18.03 4.22
CA PRO A 185 -6.58 -18.08 2.88
C PRO A 185 -5.51 -18.53 1.89
N GLU A 186 -5.82 -19.55 1.10
CA GLU A 186 -5.03 -20.02 -0.03
C GLU A 186 -5.81 -19.75 -1.31
N GLU A 187 -5.24 -18.91 -2.18
CA GLU A 187 -5.83 -18.53 -3.46
C GLU A 187 -5.31 -19.44 -4.58
N LEU A 188 -6.24 -20.12 -5.27
CA LEU A 188 -5.95 -20.92 -6.44
C LEU A 188 -6.48 -20.22 -7.68
N LEU A 189 -5.58 -19.87 -8.61
CA LEU A 189 -5.97 -19.27 -9.87
C LEU A 189 -6.63 -20.31 -10.77
N VAL A 190 -7.79 -19.95 -11.34
CA VAL A 190 -8.50 -20.83 -12.26
C VAL A 190 -8.88 -20.09 -13.54
N GLY A 191 -8.27 -20.50 -14.65
CA GLY A 191 -8.43 -19.81 -15.92
C GLY A 191 -7.75 -18.43 -15.90
N LYS A 192 -8.40 -17.43 -16.49
CA LYS A 192 -7.82 -16.09 -16.71
C LYS A 192 -8.23 -15.07 -15.64
N ASP A 193 -9.43 -15.20 -15.07
CA ASP A 193 -10.10 -14.14 -14.30
C ASP A 193 -10.80 -14.64 -13.02
N SER A 194 -10.61 -15.91 -12.65
CA SER A 194 -11.34 -16.52 -11.53
C SER A 194 -10.38 -17.06 -10.49
N ILE A 195 -10.76 -16.96 -9.21
CA ILE A 195 -10.04 -17.57 -8.10
C ILE A 195 -10.93 -18.51 -7.29
N ASP A 196 -10.38 -19.63 -6.90
CA ASP A 196 -10.91 -20.46 -5.82
C ASP A 196 -10.16 -20.13 -4.53
N LEU A 197 -10.91 -20.03 -3.44
CA LEU A 197 -10.41 -19.62 -2.14
C LEU A 197 -10.59 -20.76 -1.14
N ASP A 198 -9.49 -21.39 -0.77
CA ASP A 198 -9.44 -22.41 0.28
C ASP A 198 -9.01 -21.75 1.60
N ILE A 199 -9.87 -21.71 2.61
CA ILE A 199 -9.57 -21.10 3.91
C ILE A 199 -9.30 -22.22 4.91
N LEU A 200 -8.02 -22.37 5.29
CA LEU A 200 -7.58 -23.31 6.31
C LEU A 200 -7.74 -22.71 7.69
N VAL A 201 -8.63 -23.26 8.48
CA VAL A 201 -8.91 -22.85 9.87
C VAL A 201 -8.08 -23.69 10.84
N ARG A 202 -7.37 -23.00 11.74
CA ARG A 202 -6.68 -23.59 12.89
C ARG A 202 -7.27 -23.04 14.17
N GLU A 203 -7.92 -23.92 14.91
CA GLU A 203 -8.54 -23.63 16.20
C GLU A 203 -7.48 -23.94 17.28
N GLY A 204 -6.62 -22.96 17.62
CA GLY A 204 -5.57 -23.15 18.62
C GLY A 204 -6.13 -23.70 19.93
N ARG A 205 -5.53 -24.78 20.43
CA ARG A 205 -5.78 -25.33 21.77
C ARG A 205 -4.92 -24.62 22.80
#